data_AF-A0A240E2B5-F1
#
_entry.id   AF-A0A240E2B5-F1
#
_cell.length_a   1.000
_cell.length_b   1.000
_cell.length_c   1.000
_cell.angle_alpha   90.00
_cell.angle_beta   90.00
_cell.angle_gamma   90.00
#
_symmetry.space_group_name_H-M   'P 1'
#
loop_
_entity.id
_entity.type
_entity.pdbx_description
1 polymer ?
#
loop_
_entity_poly.entity_id
_entity_poly.type
_entity_poly.pdbx_seq_one_letter_code
_entity_poly.pdbx_strand_id
1 'polypeptide(L)'
;MSASLSQLQLRQKELQEVAVLERLELAIHFQPLKKPLSWADKGLDAIHFVQDTPFLWTSIFAILAHFKPKLASKVLAFGFGALKLARGVKNLI
;
A
#
# COMPACT_ATOMS: atom_id res chain seq x y z
N MET A 1 -44.43 3.13 21.92
CA MET A 1 -43.10 2.70 21.44
C MET A 1 -42.72 3.28 20.04
N SER A 2 -43.49 4.23 19.49
CA SER A 2 -43.26 4.74 18.12
C SER A 2 -42.53 6.10 18.06
N ALA A 3 -42.77 7.01 19.01
CA ALA A 3 -42.22 8.37 18.98
C ALA A 3 -40.70 8.45 19.22
N SER A 4 -40.16 7.57 20.07
CA SER A 4 -38.72 7.51 20.35
C SER A 4 -37.92 6.96 19.16
N LEU A 5 -38.47 5.96 18.46
CA LEU A 5 -37.85 5.40 17.25
C LEU A 5 -37.81 6.42 16.11
N SER A 6 -38.89 7.16 15.88
CA SER A 6 -38.90 8.22 14.86
C SER A 6 -37.91 9.35 15.18
N GLN A 7 -37.76 9.69 16.46
CA GLN A 7 -36.81 10.72 16.90
C GLN A 7 -35.35 10.25 16.75
N LEU A 8 -35.08 8.97 17.04
CA LEU A 8 -33.75 8.37 16.81
C LEU A 8 -33.42 8.28 15.33
N GLN A 9 -34.38 7.96 14.46
CA GLN A 9 -34.16 7.94 13.01
C GLN A 9 -33.88 9.33 12.43
N LEU A 10 -34.56 10.37 12.92
CA LEU A 10 -34.25 11.76 12.54
C LEU A 10 -32.82 12.13 12.95
N ARG A 11 -32.45 11.86 14.20
CA ARG A 11 -31.11 12.14 14.70
C ARG A 11 -30.04 11.33 13.97
N GLN A 12 -30.35 10.09 13.59
CA GLN A 12 -29.45 9.26 12.79
C GLN A 12 -29.17 9.89 11.42
N LYS A 13 -30.21 10.41 10.76
CA LYS A 13 -30.05 11.10 9.46
C LYS A 13 -29.22 12.37 9.60
N GLU A 14 -29.50 13.19 10.60
CA GLU A 14 -28.70 14.40 10.90
C GLU A 14 -27.23 14.05 11.13
N LEU A 15 -26.95 13.02 11.93
CA LEU A 15 -25.58 12.57 12.19
C LEU A 15 -24.89 11.99 10.94
N GLN A 16 -25.64 11.33 10.06
CA GLN A 16 -25.10 10.83 8.79
C GLN A 16 -24.74 11.98 7.85
N GLU A 17 -25.57 13.03 7.79
CA GLU A 17 -25.28 14.22 6.99
C GLU A 17 -24.01 14.95 7.49
N VAL A 18 -23.88 15.13 8.80
CA VAL A 18 -22.67 15.70 9.42
C VAL A 18 -21.44 14.85 9.12
N ALA A 19 -21.52 13.53 9.30
CA ALA A 19 -20.40 12.63 9.04
C ALA A 19 -19.97 12.61 7.56
N VAL A 20 -20.89 12.80 6.62
CA VAL A 20 -20.55 12.93 5.19
C VAL A 20 -19.76 14.22 4.94
N LEU A 21 -20.18 15.33 5.52
CA LEU A 21 -19.47 16.61 5.40
C LEU A 21 -18.05 16.52 5.99
N GLU A 22 -17.92 15.95 7.19
CA GLU A 22 -16.62 15.75 7.84
C GLU A 22 -15.69 14.83 7.02
N ARG A 23 -16.24 13.75 6.42
CA ARG A 23 -15.47 12.86 5.54
C ARG A 23 -14.96 13.58 4.30
N LEU A 24 -15.74 14.49 3.73
CA LEU A 24 -15.33 15.28 2.57
C LEU A 24 -14.22 16.27 2.94
N GLU A 25 -14.35 16.93 4.09
CA GLU A 25 -13.31 17.83 4.61
C GLU A 25 -12.00 17.08 4.88
N LEU A 26 -12.07 15.94 5.56
CA LEU A 26 -10.91 15.07 5.76
C LEU A 26 -10.31 14.60 4.42
N ALA A 27 -11.14 14.23 3.44
CA ALA A 27 -10.67 13.78 2.14
C ALA A 27 -9.84 14.83 1.39
N ILE A 28 -10.10 16.12 1.58
CA ILE A 28 -9.30 17.23 1.03
C ILE A 28 -7.89 17.20 1.64
N HIS A 29 -7.78 17.05 2.96
CA HIS A 29 -6.49 16.94 3.65
C HIS A 29 -5.71 15.69 3.27
N PHE A 30 -6.39 14.58 2.97
CA PHE A 30 -5.75 13.32 2.54
C PHE A 30 -5.53 13.23 1.02
N GLN A 31 -6.04 14.17 0.22
CA GLN A 31 -5.83 14.21 -1.23
C GLN A 31 -4.34 14.17 -1.65
N PRO A 32 -3.42 14.92 -1.02
CA PRO A 32 -1.98 14.81 -1.34
C PRO A 32 -1.37 13.46 -0.93
N LEU A 33 -1.92 12.82 0.11
CA LEU A 33 -1.44 11.53 0.63
C LEU A 33 -2.01 10.32 -0.12
N LYS A 34 -3.11 10.48 -0.88
CA LYS A 34 -3.69 9.39 -1.68
C LYS A 34 -2.71 8.81 -2.70
N LYS A 35 -1.91 9.66 -3.37
CA LYS A 35 -0.93 9.21 -4.38
C LYS A 35 0.19 8.36 -3.78
N PRO A 36 0.92 8.81 -2.74
CA PRO A 36 1.97 7.99 -2.14
C PRO A 36 1.39 6.73 -1.47
N LEU A 37 0.21 6.81 -0.85
CA LEU A 37 -0.43 5.64 -0.24
C LEU A 37 -0.84 4.60 -1.29
N SER A 38 -1.43 5.05 -2.41
CA SER A 38 -1.73 4.16 -3.53
C SER A 38 -0.47 3.54 -4.16
N TRP A 39 0.66 4.26 -4.13
CA TRP A 39 1.93 3.69 -4.59
C TRP A 39 2.45 2.61 -3.63
N ALA A 40 2.25 2.77 -2.32
CA ALA A 40 2.56 1.74 -1.34
C ALA A 40 1.69 0.49 -1.55
N ASP A 41 0.38 0.65 -1.75
CA ASP A 41 -0.54 -0.46 -2.03
C ASP A 41 -0.12 -1.21 -3.31
N LYS A 42 0.12 -0.47 -4.41
CA LYS A 42 0.60 -1.06 -5.66
C LYS A 42 1.97 -1.72 -5.51
N GLY A 43 2.83 -1.18 -4.66
CA GLY A 43 4.13 -1.77 -4.34
C GLY A 43 3.97 -3.10 -3.61
N LEU A 44 3.03 -3.18 -2.68
CA LEU A 44 2.69 -4.40 -1.97
C LEU A 44 2.11 -5.45 -2.93
N ASP A 45 1.23 -5.04 -3.84
CA ASP A 45 0.68 -5.93 -4.88
C ASP A 45 1.79 -6.46 -5.81
N ALA A 46 2.75 -5.61 -6.19
CA ALA A 46 3.89 -6.04 -6.99
C ALA A 46 4.77 -7.05 -6.26
N ILE A 47 4.96 -6.89 -4.94
CA ILE A 47 5.70 -7.87 -4.12
C ILE A 47 4.97 -9.22 -4.10
N HIS A 48 3.66 -9.21 -3.84
CA HIS A 48 2.85 -10.44 -3.87
C HIS A 48 2.89 -11.12 -5.24
N PHE A 49 2.74 -10.34 -6.32
CA PHE A 49 2.84 -10.86 -7.68
C PHE A 49 4.20 -11.56 -7.94
N VAL A 50 5.30 -10.97 -7.47
CA VAL A 50 6.64 -11.59 -7.59
C VAL A 50 6.76 -12.85 -6.74
N GLN A 51 6.15 -12.89 -5.56
CA GLN A 51 6.14 -14.08 -4.70
C GLN A 51 5.32 -15.22 -5.32
N ASP A 52 4.17 -14.91 -5.91
CA ASP A 52 3.27 -15.87 -6.53
C ASP A 52 3.78 -16.39 -7.88
N THR A 53 4.64 -15.62 -8.56
CA THR A 53 5.19 -15.96 -9.88
C THR A 53 6.73 -16.02 -9.92
N PRO A 54 7.35 -16.94 -9.16
CA PRO A 54 8.81 -16.99 -9.02
C PRO A 54 9.54 -17.24 -10.36
N PHE A 55 8.93 -17.97 -11.29
CA PHE A 55 9.50 -18.25 -12.61
C PHE A 55 9.62 -17.01 -13.51
N LEU A 56 8.71 -16.03 -13.38
CA LEU A 56 8.76 -14.81 -14.18
C LEU A 56 9.92 -13.91 -13.76
N TRP A 57 10.10 -13.69 -12.46
CA TRP A 57 11.19 -12.84 -12.00
C TRP A 57 12.57 -13.48 -12.21
N THR A 58 12.68 -14.81 -12.02
CA THR A 58 13.93 -15.54 -12.28
C THR A 58 14.31 -15.55 -13.75
N SER A 59 13.35 -15.73 -14.67
CA SER A 59 13.60 -15.66 -16.11
C SER A 59 13.98 -14.25 -16.57
N ILE A 60 13.28 -13.21 -16.10
CA ILE A 60 13.65 -11.81 -16.36
C ILE A 60 15.06 -11.51 -15.84
N PHE A 61 15.39 -11.97 -14.64
CA PHE A 61 16.73 -11.79 -14.06
C PHE A 61 17.80 -12.57 -14.82
N ALA A 62 17.49 -13.79 -15.29
CA ALA A 62 18.41 -14.59 -16.10
C ALA A 62 18.74 -13.89 -17.43
N ILE A 63 17.73 -13.33 -18.11
CA ILE A 63 17.90 -12.52 -19.31
C ILE A 63 18.75 -11.28 -18.98
N LEU A 64 18.44 -10.57 -17.90
CA LEU A 64 19.21 -9.40 -17.47
C LEU A 64 20.67 -9.73 -17.16
N ALA A 65 20.92 -10.84 -16.48
CA ALA A 65 22.25 -11.32 -16.15
C ALA A 65 23.04 -11.72 -17.40
N HIS A 66 22.36 -12.32 -18.39
CA HIS A 66 22.96 -12.71 -19.65
C HIS A 66 23.39 -11.49 -20.49
N PHE A 67 22.49 -10.52 -20.68
CA PHE A 67 22.78 -9.37 -21.54
C PHE A 67 23.54 -8.23 -20.84
N LYS A 68 23.31 -8.02 -19.53
CA LYS A 68 23.90 -6.92 -18.76
C LYS A 68 24.34 -7.38 -17.35
N PRO A 69 25.38 -8.23 -17.25
CA PRO A 69 25.81 -8.82 -15.98
C PRO A 69 26.24 -7.76 -14.94
N LYS A 70 26.85 -6.65 -15.37
CA LYS A 70 27.23 -5.55 -14.47
C LYS A 70 26.03 -4.86 -13.81
N LEU A 71 24.89 -4.78 -14.52
CA LEU A 71 23.65 -4.23 -13.94
C LEU A 71 22.99 -5.25 -13.01
N ALA A 72 22.94 -6.52 -13.40
CA ALA A 72 22.42 -7.59 -12.55
C ALA A 72 23.15 -7.65 -11.20
N SER A 73 24.48 -7.54 -11.20
CA SER A 73 25.29 -7.49 -9.97
C SER A 73 24.94 -6.29 -9.08
N LYS A 74 24.73 -5.10 -9.66
CA LYS A 74 24.31 -3.90 -8.90
C LYS A 74 22.91 -4.07 -8.30
N VAL A 75 21.96 -4.61 -9.07
CA VAL A 75 20.59 -4.88 -8.59
C VAL A 75 20.62 -5.89 -7.46
N LEU A 76 21.44 -6.94 -7.56
CA LEU A 76 21.59 -7.94 -6.52
C LEU A 76 22.20 -7.35 -5.24
N ALA A 77 23.27 -6.55 -5.38
CA ALA A 77 23.92 -5.88 -4.25
C ALA A 77 22.97 -4.91 -3.54
N PHE A 78 22.19 -4.14 -4.31
CA PHE A 78 21.15 -3.26 -3.77
C PHE A 78 20.05 -4.05 -3.05
N GLY A 79 19.58 -5.16 -3.64
CA GLY A 79 18.60 -6.06 -3.03
C GLY A 79 19.09 -6.66 -1.71
N PHE A 80 20.37 -7.08 -1.65
CA PHE A 80 20.99 -7.58 -0.43
C PHE A 80 21.11 -6.49 0.66
N GLY A 81 21.44 -5.26 0.27
CA GLY A 81 21.47 -4.10 1.17
C GLY A 81 20.08 -3.80 1.76
N ALA A 82 19.05 -3.76 0.92
CA ALA A 82 17.67 -3.56 1.35
C ALA A 82 17.19 -4.68 2.29
N LEU A 83 17.50 -5.94 1.98
CA LEU A 83 17.17 -7.09 2.84
C LEU A 83 17.83 -6.98 4.22
N LYS A 84 19.09 -6.52 4.26
CA LYS A 84 19.83 -6.32 5.52
C LYS A 84 19.19 -5.21 6.37
N LEU A 85 18.78 -4.10 5.76
CA LEU A 85 18.05 -3.03 6.45
C LEU A 85 16.70 -3.52 6.98
N ALA A 86 15.92 -4.23 6.16
CA ALA A 86 14.64 -4.80 6.58
C ALA A 86 14.78 -5.77 7.76
N ARG A 87 15.81 -6.63 7.75
CA ARG A 87 16.13 -7.51 8.90
C ARG A 87 16.61 -6.71 10.11
N GLY A 88 17.39 -5.65 9.91
CA GLY A 88 17.84 -4.77 10.99
C GLY A 88 16.69 -4.07 11.72
N VAL A 89 15.68 -3.59 10.98
CA VAL A 89 14.46 -3.01 11.57
C VAL A 89 13.64 -4.05 12.33
N LYS A 90 13.54 -5.30 11.83
CA LYS A 90 12.89 -6.40 12.55
C LYS A 90 13.56 -6.76 13.88
N ASN A 91 14.84 -6.47 14.05
CA ASN A 91 15.57 -6.71 15.30
C ASN A 91 15.49 -5.51 16.27
N LEU A 92 14.91 -4.39 15.85
CA LEU A 92 14.76 -3.16 16.64
C LEU A 92 13.36 -3.02 17.27
N ILE A 93 12.43 -3.88 16.86
CA ILE A 93 11.08 -4.08 17.42
C ILE A 93 11.13 -5.33 18.28
#